data_AF-A0AAP1RCP9-F1
#
_entry.id   AF-A0AAP1RCP9-F1
#
_cell.length_a   1.000
_cell.length_b   1.000
_cell.length_c   1.000
_cell.angle_alpha   90.00
_cell.angle_beta   90.00
_cell.angle_gamma   90.00
#
_symmetry.space_group_name_H-M   'P 1'
#
loop_
_entity.id
_entity.type
_entity.pdbx_description
1 polymer ?
#
loop_
_entity_poly.entity_id
_entity_poly.type
_entity_poly.pdbx_seq_one_letter_code
_entity_poly.pdbx_strand_id
1 'polypeptide(L)'
;AGQQAKLEPDTPFGDALGVGPGRNWAHVNSIAYDAKDDSIILSSRHQGVVKIGRDKQVKWILAPSKGWEKPLASKLLKPVDANGKPITCNENGLCENSDFDFTYTQHTAWISSKGTLTIFDNGDGRHLEQPALPTMKYSRFVEYKIDEKKGTVQQVWEYGKERGYDFYSPITSIIEYQADR
;
A
#
# COMPACT_ATOMS: atom_id res chain seq x y z
N ALA A 1 4.77 10.23 -19.65
CA ALA A 1 5.19 9.99 -18.24
C ALA A 1 5.32 11.35 -17.56
N GLY A 2 4.75 11.51 -16.35
CA GLY A 2 4.68 12.81 -15.64
C GLY A 2 3.34 13.55 -15.73
N GLN A 3 2.32 12.97 -16.38
CA GLN A 3 0.96 13.53 -16.37
C GLN A 3 0.07 12.70 -15.45
N GLN A 4 -0.62 13.39 -14.55
CA GLN A 4 -1.68 12.80 -13.75
C GLN A 4 -2.86 12.51 -14.68
N ALA A 5 -3.30 11.25 -14.75
CA ALA A 5 -4.47 10.91 -15.54
C ALA A 5 -5.70 11.60 -14.93
N LYS A 6 -6.47 12.33 -15.75
CA LYS A 6 -7.79 12.82 -15.35
C LYS A 6 -8.78 11.66 -15.51
N LEU A 7 -9.53 11.39 -14.44
CA LEU A 7 -10.64 10.45 -14.50
C LEU A 7 -11.85 11.19 -15.06
N GLU A 8 -12.30 10.80 -16.25
CA GLU A 8 -13.51 11.36 -16.86
C GLU A 8 -14.74 10.54 -16.43
N PRO A 9 -15.82 11.16 -15.94
CA PRO A 9 -16.97 10.46 -15.36
C PRO A 9 -17.74 9.61 -16.39
N ASP A 10 -17.62 9.93 -17.68
CA ASP A 10 -18.24 9.27 -18.82
C ASP A 10 -17.36 8.18 -19.46
N THR A 11 -16.20 7.86 -18.86
CA THR A 11 -15.35 6.73 -19.28
C THR A 11 -16.21 5.47 -19.44
N PRO A 12 -16.21 4.79 -20.61
CA PRO A 12 -17.01 3.57 -20.80
C PRO A 12 -16.70 2.48 -19.77
N PHE A 13 -17.64 1.55 -19.56
CA PHE A 13 -17.35 0.34 -18.81
C PHE A 13 -16.29 -0.50 -19.52
N GLY A 14 -15.41 -1.15 -18.76
CA GLY A 14 -14.34 -1.99 -19.27
C GLY A 14 -13.08 -1.95 -18.40
N ASP A 15 -12.01 -2.53 -18.94
CA ASP A 15 -10.69 -2.48 -18.30
C ASP A 15 -10.03 -1.12 -18.53
N ALA A 16 -10.53 -0.12 -17.82
CA ALA A 16 -10.05 1.25 -17.84
C ALA A 16 -10.06 1.84 -16.43
N LEU A 17 -9.10 2.73 -16.13
CA LEU A 17 -9.09 3.48 -14.88
C LEU A 17 -10.40 4.28 -14.75
N GLY A 18 -11.01 4.22 -13.56
CA GLY A 18 -12.27 4.90 -13.28
C GLY A 18 -12.89 4.46 -11.97
N VAL A 19 -13.92 5.17 -11.54
CA VAL A 19 -14.68 4.85 -10.33
C VAL A 19 -15.88 3.94 -10.65
N GLY A 20 -16.30 3.16 -9.66
CA GLY A 20 -17.52 2.35 -9.68
C GLY A 20 -17.37 0.95 -10.31
N PRO A 21 -18.35 0.05 -10.06
CA PRO A 21 -18.38 -1.27 -10.66
C PRO A 21 -18.37 -1.23 -12.19
N GLY A 22 -17.70 -2.20 -12.82
CA GLY A 22 -17.54 -2.24 -14.28
C GLY A 22 -16.37 -1.40 -14.82
N ARG A 23 -15.58 -0.78 -13.93
CA ARG A 23 -14.29 -0.13 -14.25
C ARG A 23 -13.17 -0.67 -13.37
N ASN A 24 -11.93 -0.33 -13.71
CA ASN A 24 -10.74 -0.76 -12.99
C ASN A 24 -10.49 0.09 -11.72
N TRP A 25 -11.46 0.12 -10.80
CA TRP A 25 -11.44 0.98 -9.61
C TRP A 25 -10.52 0.45 -8.49
N ALA A 26 -10.33 -0.87 -8.41
CA ALA A 26 -9.54 -1.51 -7.36
C ALA A 26 -8.21 -2.07 -7.88
N HIS A 27 -8.26 -2.86 -8.96
CA HIS A 27 -7.11 -3.60 -9.48
C HIS A 27 -6.44 -4.44 -8.39
N VAL A 28 -7.17 -5.43 -7.84
CA VAL A 28 -6.60 -6.35 -6.84
C VAL A 28 -5.61 -7.28 -7.54
N ASN A 29 -4.40 -7.38 -6.99
CA ASN A 29 -3.27 -8.09 -7.61
C ASN A 29 -2.56 -9.07 -6.66
N SER A 30 -2.92 -9.11 -5.37
CA SER A 30 -2.40 -10.10 -4.43
C SER A 30 -3.42 -10.48 -3.36
N ILE A 31 -3.30 -11.72 -2.90
CA ILE A 31 -4.09 -12.31 -1.81
C ILE A 31 -3.13 -13.05 -0.89
N ALA A 32 -3.28 -12.87 0.42
CA ALA A 32 -2.70 -13.73 1.45
C ALA A 32 -3.80 -14.16 2.42
N TYR A 33 -3.83 -15.44 2.78
CA TYR A 33 -4.72 -15.94 3.81
C TYR A 33 -4.02 -15.90 5.18
N ASP A 34 -4.71 -15.38 6.20
CA ASP A 34 -4.25 -15.41 7.58
C ASP A 34 -5.03 -16.47 8.35
N ALA A 35 -4.37 -17.59 8.62
CA ALA A 35 -4.95 -18.70 9.36
C ALA A 35 -5.21 -18.39 10.85
N LYS A 36 -4.63 -17.31 11.41
CA LYS A 36 -4.78 -16.98 12.83
C LYS A 36 -6.18 -16.49 13.18
N ASP A 37 -6.89 -15.89 12.21
CA ASP A 37 -8.22 -15.31 12.42
C ASP A 37 -9.19 -15.49 11.24
N ASP A 38 -8.90 -16.44 10.35
CA ASP A 38 -9.72 -16.79 9.17
C ASP A 38 -10.06 -15.56 8.30
N SER A 39 -9.01 -14.88 7.86
CA SER A 39 -9.13 -13.62 7.12
C SER A 39 -8.24 -13.62 5.88
N ILE A 40 -8.42 -12.60 5.04
CA ILE A 40 -7.59 -12.36 3.86
C ILE A 40 -6.99 -10.97 3.90
N ILE A 41 -5.74 -10.86 3.47
CA ILE A 41 -5.04 -9.61 3.20
C ILE A 41 -4.96 -9.44 1.68
N LEU A 42 -5.29 -8.24 1.20
CA LEU A 42 -5.40 -7.93 -0.21
C LEU A 42 -4.57 -6.69 -0.53
N SER A 43 -3.85 -6.72 -1.66
CA SER A 43 -3.33 -5.52 -2.29
C SER A 43 -4.25 -5.11 -3.43
N SER A 44 -4.70 -3.86 -3.38
CA SER A 44 -5.45 -3.19 -4.44
C SER A 44 -4.57 -2.07 -4.98
N ARG A 45 -4.10 -2.20 -6.23
CA ARG A 45 -3.16 -1.26 -6.85
C ARG A 45 -3.67 0.19 -6.80
N HIS A 46 -4.98 0.41 -6.88
CA HIS A 46 -5.58 1.74 -6.94
C HIS A 46 -6.15 2.25 -5.60
N GLN A 47 -6.02 1.51 -4.50
CA GLN A 47 -6.64 1.87 -3.21
C GLN A 47 -5.71 1.72 -2.01
N GLY A 48 -4.83 0.71 -1.98
CA GLY A 48 -3.97 0.40 -0.83
C GLY A 48 -4.04 -1.07 -0.43
N VAL A 49 -3.61 -1.39 0.79
CA VAL A 49 -3.64 -2.76 1.34
C VAL A 49 -4.69 -2.87 2.42
N VAL A 50 -5.47 -3.95 2.44
CA VAL A 50 -6.55 -4.15 3.40
C VAL A 50 -6.57 -5.57 3.96
N LYS A 51 -7.03 -5.72 5.21
CA LYS A 51 -7.42 -7.02 5.77
C LYS A 51 -8.94 -7.10 5.92
N ILE A 52 -9.52 -8.18 5.44
CA ILE A 52 -10.96 -8.45 5.46
C ILE A 52 -11.19 -9.80 6.14
N GLY A 53 -12.05 -9.82 7.16
CA GLY A 53 -12.41 -11.05 7.87
C GLY A 53 -13.37 -11.94 7.07
N ARG A 54 -13.51 -13.20 7.48
CA ARG A 54 -14.56 -14.11 6.98
C ARG A 54 -15.95 -13.48 6.99
N ASP A 55 -16.21 -12.67 8.02
CA ASP A 55 -17.42 -11.87 8.25
C ASP A 55 -17.63 -10.71 7.27
N LYS A 56 -16.74 -10.54 6.29
CA LYS A 56 -16.75 -9.46 5.27
C LYS A 56 -16.52 -8.07 5.87
N GLN A 57 -16.11 -7.95 7.12
CA GLN A 57 -15.76 -6.66 7.71
C GLN A 57 -14.30 -6.33 7.44
N VAL A 58 -14.06 -5.07 7.07
CA VAL A 58 -12.71 -4.50 6.99
C VAL A 58 -12.14 -4.41 8.42
N LYS A 59 -11.02 -5.09 8.66
CA LYS A 59 -10.33 -5.13 9.94
C LYS A 59 -9.36 -3.95 10.06
N TRP A 60 -8.56 -3.73 9.03
CA TRP A 60 -7.67 -2.57 8.91
C TRP A 60 -7.37 -2.22 7.45
N ILE A 61 -6.86 -1.01 7.23
CA ILE A 61 -6.44 -0.45 5.94
C ILE A 61 -5.04 0.18 6.12
N LEU A 62 -4.12 -0.13 5.21
CA LEU A 62 -2.83 0.53 5.08
C LEU A 62 -2.81 1.32 3.76
N ALA A 63 -3.07 2.62 3.86
CA ALA A 63 -3.10 3.57 2.77
C ALA A 63 -2.93 5.00 3.32
N PRO A 64 -2.53 5.98 2.49
CA PRO A 64 -2.74 7.39 2.80
C PRO A 64 -4.21 7.69 3.12
N SER A 65 -4.47 8.69 3.96
CA SER A 65 -5.83 8.93 4.48
C SER A 65 -6.75 9.69 3.53
N LYS A 66 -6.23 10.35 2.49
CA LYS A 66 -7.03 11.10 1.52
C LYS A 66 -8.09 10.21 0.84
N GLY A 67 -9.32 10.69 0.78
CA GLY A 67 -10.44 10.05 0.08
C GLY A 67 -11.16 8.93 0.84
N TRP A 68 -10.67 8.53 2.02
CA TRP A 68 -11.35 7.56 2.86
C TRP A 68 -12.43 8.22 3.71
N GLU A 69 -13.68 7.80 3.50
CA GLU A 69 -14.83 8.25 4.29
C GLU A 69 -15.16 7.29 5.44
N LYS A 70 -15.93 7.75 6.44
CA LYS A 70 -16.48 6.86 7.47
C LYS A 70 -17.50 5.89 6.84
N PRO A 71 -17.52 4.60 7.25
CA PRO A 71 -16.77 4.02 8.36
C PRO A 71 -15.36 3.54 8.04
N LEU A 72 -14.95 3.48 6.77
CA LEU A 72 -13.65 2.91 6.36
C LEU A 72 -12.45 3.71 6.88
N ALA A 73 -12.56 5.03 6.96
CA ALA A 73 -11.54 5.89 7.56
C ALA A 73 -11.14 5.46 8.98
N SER A 74 -12.09 4.89 9.75
CA SER A 74 -11.81 4.39 11.11
C SER A 74 -10.93 3.14 11.15
N LYS A 75 -10.70 2.51 9.99
CA LYS A 75 -9.90 1.29 9.84
C LYS A 75 -8.48 1.58 9.37
N LEU A 76 -8.12 2.83 9.06
CA LEU A 76 -6.76 3.20 8.71
C LEU A 76 -5.79 2.93 9.87
N LEU A 77 -4.69 2.26 9.57
CA LEU A 77 -3.61 2.03 10.53
C LEU A 77 -2.85 3.33 10.77
N LYS A 78 -2.41 3.53 12.02
CA LYS A 78 -1.65 4.71 12.44
C LYS A 78 -0.15 4.38 12.45
N PRO A 79 0.69 5.11 11.70
CA PRO A 79 2.12 4.86 11.67
C PRO A 79 2.77 5.22 13.01
N VAL A 80 3.70 4.39 13.47
CA VAL A 80 4.47 4.58 14.71
C VAL A 80 5.95 4.25 14.49
N ASP A 81 6.81 4.87 15.30
CA ASP A 81 8.25 4.59 15.32
C ASP A 81 8.58 3.31 16.10
N ALA A 82 9.89 3.00 16.23
CA ALA A 82 10.37 1.83 16.95
C ALA A 82 10.01 1.80 18.45
N ASN A 83 9.70 2.96 19.03
CA ASN A 83 9.27 3.11 20.42
C ASN A 83 7.73 3.14 20.56
N GLY A 84 7.00 2.99 19.45
CA GLY A 84 5.54 3.08 19.41
C GLY A 84 4.99 4.51 19.49
N LYS A 85 5.83 5.54 19.30
CA LYS A 85 5.38 6.93 19.23
C LYS A 85 4.76 7.20 17.86
N PRO A 86 3.62 7.90 17.76
CA PRO A 86 3.00 8.25 16.49
C PRO A 86 3.95 9.01 15.56
N ILE A 87 3.93 8.66 14.28
CA ILE A 87 4.57 9.41 13.20
C ILE A 87 3.52 10.31 12.57
N THR A 88 3.85 11.59 12.40
CA THR A 88 2.98 12.56 11.74
C THR A 88 3.11 12.40 10.23
N CYS A 89 1.99 12.13 9.55
CA CYS A 89 1.93 12.08 8.09
C CYS A 89 0.73 12.90 7.61
N ASN A 90 0.87 13.54 6.45
CA ASN A 90 -0.25 14.24 5.81
C ASN A 90 -1.20 13.26 5.11
N GLU A 91 -2.31 13.77 4.57
CA GLU A 91 -3.32 12.91 3.92
C GLU A 91 -2.84 12.22 2.65
N ASN A 92 -1.79 12.75 2.01
CA ASN A 92 -1.15 12.16 0.84
C ASN A 92 -0.13 11.05 1.21
N GLY A 93 0.17 10.90 2.50
CA GLY A 93 1.06 9.87 3.03
C GLY A 93 2.52 10.30 3.20
N LEU A 94 2.85 11.59 2.97
CA LEU A 94 4.19 12.10 3.27
C LEU A 94 4.33 12.24 4.80
N CYS A 95 5.34 11.60 5.36
CA CYS A 95 5.61 11.58 6.81
C CYS A 95 6.81 12.46 7.18
N GLU A 96 6.74 13.08 8.36
CA GLU A 96 7.77 13.99 8.85
C GLU A 96 8.71 13.30 9.84
N ASN A 97 10.01 13.61 9.77
CA ASN A 97 11.04 13.15 10.71
C ASN A 97 11.12 11.61 10.86
N SER A 98 10.79 10.87 9.81
CA SER A 98 10.87 9.40 9.77
C SER A 98 10.99 8.91 8.32
N ASP A 99 11.61 7.75 8.13
CA ASP A 99 11.65 7.05 6.84
C ASP A 99 10.38 6.21 6.56
N PHE A 100 9.41 6.20 7.49
CA PHE A 100 8.13 5.57 7.23
C PHE A 100 7.48 6.20 5.99
N ASP A 101 7.10 5.36 5.04
CA ASP A 101 6.26 5.76 3.92
C ASP A 101 5.23 4.66 3.66
N PHE A 102 4.09 5.03 3.07
CA PHE A 102 3.10 4.06 2.60
C PHE A 102 3.55 3.44 1.27
N THR A 103 2.74 2.52 0.75
CA THR A 103 2.97 1.88 -0.54
C THR A 103 1.98 2.39 -1.58
N TYR A 104 2.42 2.50 -2.83
CA TYR A 104 1.63 3.06 -3.93
C TYR A 104 1.70 2.15 -5.14
N THR A 105 0.54 1.77 -5.69
CA THR A 105 0.43 0.80 -6.81
C THR A 105 1.13 -0.54 -6.55
N GLN A 106 1.17 -0.91 -5.27
CA GLN A 106 1.93 -2.01 -4.71
C GLN A 106 1.45 -3.38 -5.17
N HIS A 107 2.31 -4.38 -4.97
CA HIS A 107 2.04 -5.78 -5.25
C HIS A 107 2.45 -6.66 -4.06
N THR A 108 1.93 -7.89 -4.07
CA THR A 108 2.38 -9.02 -3.23
C THR A 108 2.43 -8.68 -1.75
N ALA A 109 1.32 -8.12 -1.23
CA ALA A 109 1.14 -7.89 0.19
C ALA A 109 0.89 -9.22 0.90
N TRP A 110 1.97 -9.86 1.34
CA TRP A 110 1.98 -11.22 1.89
C TRP A 110 2.50 -11.26 3.33
N ILE A 111 2.07 -12.29 4.07
CA ILE A 111 2.56 -12.55 5.42
C ILE A 111 3.85 -13.37 5.30
N SER A 112 4.94 -12.82 5.81
CA SER A 112 6.22 -13.52 5.89
C SER A 112 6.17 -14.63 6.96
N SER A 113 7.15 -15.54 6.94
CA SER A 113 7.33 -16.52 8.02
C SER A 113 7.63 -15.89 9.39
N LYS A 114 8.01 -14.60 9.45
CA LYS A 114 8.19 -13.82 10.69
C LYS A 114 6.88 -13.31 11.27
N GLY A 115 5.76 -13.47 10.55
CA GLY A 115 4.45 -12.92 10.94
C GLY A 115 4.32 -11.42 10.70
N THR A 116 5.14 -10.86 9.81
CA THR A 116 5.12 -9.47 9.34
C THR A 116 4.55 -9.39 7.93
N LEU A 117 4.13 -8.19 7.51
CA LEU A 117 3.61 -7.94 6.17
C LEU A 117 4.76 -7.48 5.25
N THR A 118 5.04 -8.23 4.20
CA THR A 118 6.01 -7.84 3.15
C THR A 118 5.27 -7.37 1.90
N ILE A 119 5.73 -6.30 1.27
CA ILE A 119 5.10 -5.68 0.10
C ILE A 119 6.16 -5.25 -0.92
N PHE A 120 5.92 -5.51 -2.20
CA PHE A 120 6.63 -4.83 -3.27
C PHE A 120 5.93 -3.50 -3.54
N ASP A 121 6.57 -2.39 -3.18
CA ASP A 121 6.07 -1.03 -3.38
C ASP A 121 6.56 -0.49 -4.73
N ASN A 122 5.73 -0.61 -5.77
CA ASN A 122 6.08 -0.15 -7.12
C ASN A 122 6.36 1.36 -7.15
N GLY A 123 5.57 2.17 -6.45
CA GLY A 123 5.84 3.59 -6.23
C GLY A 123 5.34 4.54 -7.33
N ASP A 124 4.53 4.08 -8.29
CA ASP A 124 3.85 5.00 -9.20
C ASP A 124 2.77 5.79 -8.45
N GLY A 125 2.68 7.10 -8.70
CA GLY A 125 1.75 7.99 -7.99
C GLY A 125 2.06 8.12 -6.49
N ARG A 126 3.32 7.91 -6.08
CA ARG A 126 3.78 8.11 -4.69
C ARG A 126 3.37 9.51 -4.20
N HIS A 127 2.92 9.57 -2.95
CA HIS A 127 2.34 10.76 -2.33
C HIS A 127 1.16 11.38 -3.10
N LEU A 128 0.45 10.53 -3.86
CA LEU A 128 -0.75 10.86 -4.65
C LEU A 128 -0.51 11.93 -5.73
N GLU A 129 0.72 12.01 -6.23
CA GLU A 129 1.13 12.95 -7.28
C GLU A 129 2.10 12.33 -8.28
N GLN A 130 2.31 12.99 -9.41
CA GLN A 130 3.38 12.66 -10.33
C GLN A 130 4.58 13.56 -10.03
N PRO A 131 5.80 13.00 -9.91
CA PRO A 131 6.98 13.83 -9.69
C PRO A 131 7.32 14.62 -10.95
N ALA A 132 8.14 15.66 -10.78
CA ALA A 132 8.55 16.55 -11.87
C ALA A 132 9.19 15.81 -13.06
N LEU A 133 10.00 14.77 -12.78
CA LEU A 133 10.63 13.93 -13.80
C LEU A 133 10.30 12.45 -13.55
N PRO A 134 10.03 11.65 -14.60
CA PRO A 134 9.80 10.21 -14.46
C PRO A 134 10.93 9.46 -13.74
N THR A 135 12.17 9.90 -13.92
CA THR A 135 13.38 9.31 -13.33
C THR A 135 13.48 9.52 -11.81
N MET A 136 12.63 10.35 -11.22
CA MET A 136 12.53 10.53 -9.77
C MET A 136 11.70 9.44 -9.09
N LYS A 137 11.01 8.59 -9.87
CA LYS A 137 10.28 7.44 -9.32
C LYS A 137 11.25 6.34 -8.92
N TYR A 138 10.87 5.62 -7.88
CA TYR A 138 11.62 4.48 -7.36
C TYR A 138 10.65 3.45 -6.78
N SER A 139 11.08 2.19 -6.81
CA SER A 139 10.39 1.09 -6.14
C SER A 139 11.11 0.70 -4.87
N ARG A 140 10.38 0.09 -3.94
CA ARG A 140 10.95 -0.44 -2.71
C ARG A 140 10.45 -1.84 -2.43
N PHE A 141 11.30 -2.59 -1.75
CA PHE A 141 10.89 -3.71 -0.95
C PHE A 141 10.65 -3.15 0.45
N VAL A 142 9.53 -3.47 1.08
CA VAL A 142 9.21 -2.93 2.39
C VAL A 142 8.54 -3.99 3.27
N GLU A 143 8.90 -3.97 4.55
CA GLU A 143 8.34 -4.84 5.57
C GLU A 143 7.68 -4.01 6.66
N TYR A 144 6.46 -4.39 7.05
CA TYR A 144 5.69 -3.75 8.10
C TYR A 144 5.36 -4.74 9.23
N LYS A 145 5.42 -4.23 10.45
CA LYS A 145 4.86 -4.88 11.64
C LYS A 145 3.57 -4.19 12.03
N ILE A 146 2.48 -4.94 12.12
CA ILE A 146 1.15 -4.42 12.43
C ILE A 146 0.73 -4.92 13.83
N ASP A 147 0.30 -3.99 14.68
CA ASP A 147 -0.45 -4.31 15.91
C ASP A 147 -1.94 -4.04 15.63
N GLU A 148 -2.65 -5.09 15.26
CA GLU A 148 -4.06 -5.01 14.87
C GLU A 148 -4.97 -4.57 16.03
N LYS A 149 -4.57 -4.86 17.28
CA LYS A 149 -5.35 -4.46 18.46
C LYS A 149 -5.25 -2.96 18.70
N LYS A 150 -4.08 -2.36 18.49
CA LYS A 150 -3.87 -0.91 18.64
C LYS A 150 -4.22 -0.12 17.38
N GLY A 151 -4.33 -0.80 16.24
CA GLY A 151 -4.49 -0.18 14.93
C GLY A 151 -3.25 0.62 14.55
N THR A 152 -2.06 0.09 14.83
CA THR A 152 -0.78 0.76 14.54
C THR A 152 0.07 -0.06 13.58
N VAL A 153 0.88 0.63 12.79
CA VAL A 153 1.79 0.03 11.81
C VAL A 153 3.17 0.62 11.96
N GLN A 154 4.20 -0.22 11.90
CA GLN A 154 5.60 0.18 11.96
C GLN A 154 6.30 -0.35 10.71
N GLN A 155 6.98 0.53 9.96
CA GLN A 155 7.92 0.09 8.93
C GLN A 155 9.18 -0.43 9.63
N VAL A 156 9.54 -1.69 9.40
CA VAL A 156 10.67 -2.34 10.10
C VAL A 156 11.87 -2.57 9.20
N TRP A 157 11.68 -2.54 7.89
CA TRP A 157 12.74 -2.71 6.92
C TRP A 157 12.35 -2.14 5.55
N GLU A 158 13.31 -1.62 4.80
CA GLU A 158 13.14 -1.27 3.40
C GLU A 158 14.43 -1.45 2.58
N TYR A 159 14.29 -1.60 1.26
CA TYR A 159 15.39 -1.61 0.30
C TYR A 159 14.92 -1.15 -1.08
N GLY A 160 15.81 -0.53 -1.87
CA GLY A 160 15.57 -0.26 -3.30
C GLY A 160 15.42 1.22 -3.65
N LYS A 161 15.00 2.08 -2.70
CA LYS A 161 14.85 3.53 -2.91
C LYS A 161 16.08 4.19 -3.52
N GLU A 162 17.25 3.94 -2.93
CA GLU A 162 18.54 4.52 -3.35
C GLU A 162 19.08 3.94 -4.67
N ARG A 163 18.40 2.97 -5.28
CA ARG A 163 18.78 2.41 -6.59
C ARG A 163 18.13 3.15 -7.77
N GLY A 164 17.22 4.08 -7.48
CA GLY A 164 16.63 4.98 -8.47
C GLY A 164 15.92 4.27 -9.63
N TYR A 165 15.96 4.90 -10.80
CA TYR A 165 15.16 4.50 -11.96
C TYR A 165 15.55 3.14 -12.55
N ASP A 166 16.81 2.72 -12.42
CA ASP A 166 17.27 1.41 -12.92
C ASP A 166 16.67 0.23 -12.16
N PHE A 167 16.17 0.48 -10.94
CA PHE A 167 15.47 -0.51 -10.12
C PHE A 167 13.96 -0.31 -10.11
N TYR A 168 13.46 0.79 -10.67
CA TYR A 168 12.05 1.13 -10.67
C TYR A 168 11.24 0.18 -11.56
N SER A 169 10.29 -0.52 -10.94
CA SER A 169 9.33 -1.38 -11.62
C SER A 169 7.93 -0.76 -11.49
N PRO A 170 7.37 -0.14 -12.56
CA PRO A 170 6.09 0.58 -12.48
C PRO A 170 4.86 -0.33 -12.24
N ILE A 171 4.96 -1.61 -12.59
CA ILE A 171 3.89 -2.60 -12.54
C ILE A 171 4.46 -3.96 -12.15
N THR A 172 3.60 -4.90 -11.75
CA THR A 172 3.96 -6.29 -11.39
C THR A 172 4.98 -6.35 -10.24
N SER A 173 5.89 -7.32 -10.30
CA SER A 173 6.95 -7.58 -9.33
C SER A 173 6.48 -8.22 -8.01
N ILE A 174 7.46 -8.74 -7.27
CA ILE A 174 7.26 -9.62 -6.12
C ILE A 174 8.43 -9.46 -5.15
N ILE A 175 8.13 -9.55 -3.85
CA ILE A 175 9.10 -9.90 -2.83
C ILE A 175 8.56 -10.98 -1.91
N GLU A 176 9.47 -11.80 -1.39
CA GLU A 176 9.15 -12.79 -0.36
C GLU A 176 10.38 -12.98 0.53
N TYR A 177 10.16 -12.98 1.85
CA TYR A 177 11.21 -13.27 2.82
C TYR A 177 11.58 -14.76 2.78
N GLN A 178 12.87 -15.04 2.61
CA GLN A 178 13.43 -16.40 2.61
C GLN A 178 14.14 -16.61 3.95
N ALA A 179 13.60 -17.49 4.81
CA ALA A 179 14.13 -17.72 6.16
C ALA A 179 15.36 -18.64 6.20
N ASP A 180 15.53 -19.45 5.16
CA ASP A 180 16.61 -20.41 4.96
C ASP A 180 17.85 -19.79 4.29
N ARG A 181 17.76 -18.50 3.91
CA ARG A 181 18.84 -17.75 3.28
C ARG A 181 19.37 -16.62 4.15
#